data_AF-A0ABD2Z5C5-F1
#
_entry.id   AF-A0ABD2Z5C5-F1
#
_cell.length_a   1.000
_cell.length_b   1.000
_cell.length_c   1.000
_cell.angle_alpha   90.00
_cell.angle_beta   90.00
_cell.angle_gamma   90.00
#
_symmetry.space_group_name_H-M   'P 1'
#
loop_
_entity.id
_entity.type
_entity.pdbx_description
1 polymer ?
#
loop_
_entity_poly.entity_id
_entity_poly.type
_entity_poly.pdbx_seq_one_letter_code
_entity_poly.pdbx_strand_id
1 'polypeptide(L)'
;MKNHFGPFFLCLLILIYQHGIICVEIPAENEFIRVEGVHFVLNGSPFYANGFNAYWLMYFGSGDPSMQNKVSTAFEEAISHGLTIARTWAFSDGGQGFSPLQYSPGNYNEKMFQGLDFVISEARKYGIRLILSLVNNYEVFGGKKQYVDWARSNGQKNLASDDDFFTNPVVKEYYKNHIKAWILEMASYLKSIDGNHMLEAGLEGFYGSSNAEKQQYLNPKFQVGTDFIANNQIKDLDFATVHSYPDAWLVGQSEEAQLSFLNNWHKSHIQDAENILQKPLLITEFGKSSKDPNFNMDQRDLLFNTVYSTIYSSASGGGVAAGGLFWQFLTEGMDSLCDGYEIILNESSSTASIIAQQSQKLNKIRRLYARTRNVQAWKKVNDKNGANLEHEKMG
;
A
#
# COMPACT_ATOMS: atom_id res chain seq x y z
N MET A 1 1.72 15.49 -60.59
CA MET A 1 2.84 14.85 -59.89
C MET A 1 3.88 15.94 -59.65
N LYS A 2 4.19 16.46 -58.48
CA LYS A 2 3.97 16.09 -57.08
C LYS A 2 3.66 17.38 -56.32
N ASN A 3 2.63 17.37 -55.49
CA ASN A 3 2.28 18.46 -54.58
C ASN A 3 2.59 18.04 -53.13
N HIS A 4 2.95 19.04 -52.33
CA HIS A 4 2.61 19.25 -50.90
C HIS A 4 3.75 19.32 -49.86
N PHE A 5 3.94 20.57 -49.41
CA PHE A 5 3.96 21.09 -48.03
C PHE A 5 4.82 20.43 -46.96
N GLY A 6 5.77 21.20 -46.43
CA GLY A 6 5.89 21.40 -44.97
C GLY A 6 5.35 22.78 -44.58
N PRO A 7 5.51 23.25 -43.33
CA PRO A 7 5.27 22.61 -42.04
C PRO A 7 3.94 23.12 -41.42
N PHE A 8 3.18 22.26 -40.74
CA PHE A 8 2.00 22.67 -39.96
C PHE A 8 2.41 22.95 -38.51
N PHE A 9 2.57 24.22 -38.15
CA PHE A 9 2.67 24.67 -36.76
C PHE A 9 2.12 26.10 -36.64
N LEU A 10 0.81 26.20 -36.40
CA LEU A 10 0.00 27.32 -35.85
C LEU A 10 -1.46 27.04 -36.30
N CYS A 11 -2.53 27.19 -35.52
CA CYS A 11 -2.85 28.26 -34.59
C CYS A 11 -3.79 27.78 -33.48
N LEU A 12 -3.50 28.28 -32.29
CA LEU A 12 -4.37 28.40 -31.14
C LEU A 12 -5.67 29.13 -31.54
N LEU A 13 -6.84 28.51 -31.32
CA LEU A 13 -8.13 29.18 -31.42
C LEU A 13 -8.37 29.96 -30.12
N ILE A 14 -8.12 31.28 -30.12
CA ILE A 14 -8.65 32.21 -29.12
C ILE A 14 -9.73 33.04 -29.81
N LEU A 15 -11.00 32.71 -29.55
CA LEU A 15 -12.12 33.59 -29.81
C LEU A 15 -12.31 34.50 -28.60
N ILE A 16 -11.83 35.75 -28.71
CA ILE A 16 -12.15 36.82 -27.78
C ILE A 16 -13.50 37.40 -28.23
N TYR A 17 -14.56 37.09 -27.48
CA TYR A 17 -15.74 37.95 -27.44
C TYR A 17 -16.08 38.20 -25.98
N GLN A 18 -16.18 39.50 -25.66
CA GLN A 18 -16.47 40.08 -24.35
C GLN A 18 -17.47 39.24 -23.55
N HIS A 19 -17.02 38.64 -22.45
CA HIS A 19 -17.66 38.43 -21.14
C HIS A 19 -16.56 37.77 -20.29
N GLY A 20 -16.20 38.36 -19.15
CA GLY A 20 -15.00 38.01 -18.36
C GLY A 20 -14.78 36.51 -18.18
N ILE A 21 -13.82 35.96 -18.92
CA ILE A 21 -13.31 34.62 -18.70
C ILE A 21 -12.31 34.74 -17.55
N ILE A 22 -12.72 34.27 -16.37
CA ILE A 22 -11.78 33.92 -15.31
C ILE A 22 -10.95 32.76 -15.88
N CYS A 23 -9.72 33.04 -16.30
CA CYS A 23 -8.72 32.01 -16.49
C CYS A 23 -8.47 31.38 -15.12
N VAL A 24 -9.15 30.27 -14.85
CA VAL A 24 -8.71 29.35 -13.81
C VAL A 24 -7.45 28.72 -14.38
N GLU A 25 -6.28 29.14 -13.89
CA GLU A 25 -5.09 28.30 -13.99
C GLU A 25 -5.48 26.94 -13.37
N ILE A 26 -5.71 25.95 -14.22
CA ILE A 26 -5.76 24.56 -13.76
C ILE A 26 -4.32 24.29 -13.32
N PRO A 27 -4.05 24.13 -12.02
CA PRO A 27 -2.71 23.78 -11.58
C PRO A 27 -2.32 22.52 -12.33
N ALA A 28 -1.07 22.45 -12.82
CA ALA A 28 -0.54 21.24 -13.43
C ALA A 28 -0.97 20.03 -12.59
N GLU A 29 -1.52 18.98 -13.23
CA GLU A 29 -1.94 17.78 -12.52
C GLU A 29 -0.77 17.30 -11.64
N ASN A 30 -0.98 17.30 -10.33
CA ASN A 30 0.03 16.82 -9.40
C ASN A 30 -0.03 15.30 -9.50
N GLU A 31 0.82 14.71 -10.37
CA GLU A 31 0.79 13.28 -10.71
C GLU A 31 1.06 12.38 -9.49
N PHE A 32 1.62 12.94 -8.41
CA PHE A 32 1.94 12.27 -7.16
C PHE A 32 0.76 12.21 -6.21
N ILE A 33 0.53 11.03 -5.62
CA ILE A 33 -0.35 10.90 -4.46
C ILE A 33 0.35 11.56 -3.27
N ARG A 34 -0.40 12.36 -2.50
CA ARG A 34 0.07 13.01 -1.29
C ARG A 34 -0.83 12.66 -0.11
N VAL A 35 -0.37 12.99 1.08
CA VAL A 35 -1.19 12.95 2.29
C VAL A 35 -1.68 14.36 2.60
N GLU A 36 -3.00 14.52 2.73
CA GLU A 36 -3.63 15.73 3.27
C GLU A 36 -4.43 15.34 4.53
N GLY A 37 -3.93 15.73 5.70
CA GLY A 37 -4.46 15.25 6.97
C GLY A 37 -4.33 13.73 7.07
N VAL A 38 -5.46 13.02 7.13
CA VAL A 38 -5.51 11.57 7.26
C VAL A 38 -5.93 10.85 5.97
N HIS A 39 -5.95 11.57 4.84
CA HIS A 39 -6.38 11.03 3.55
C HIS A 39 -5.26 11.06 2.52
N PHE A 40 -5.23 10.06 1.65
CA PHE A 40 -4.51 10.18 0.40
C PHE A 40 -5.28 11.09 -0.55
N VAL A 41 -4.55 11.95 -1.27
CA VAL A 41 -5.11 12.88 -2.23
C VAL A 41 -4.33 12.79 -3.54
N LEU A 42 -5.07 12.69 -4.65
CA LEU A 42 -4.54 12.74 -6.01
C LEU A 42 -5.36 13.76 -6.80
N ASN A 43 -4.69 14.75 -7.41
CA ASN A 43 -5.34 15.85 -8.14
C ASN A 43 -6.46 16.53 -7.32
N GLY A 44 -6.18 16.78 -6.04
CA GLY A 44 -7.07 17.42 -5.07
C GLY A 44 -8.32 16.60 -4.70
N SER A 45 -8.39 15.33 -5.07
CA SER A 45 -9.49 14.43 -4.72
C SER A 45 -8.99 13.28 -3.83
N PRO A 46 -9.78 12.81 -2.86
CA PRO A 46 -9.45 11.62 -2.09
C PRO A 46 -9.13 10.43 -3.00
N PHE A 47 -8.04 9.75 -2.68
CA PHE A 47 -7.60 8.53 -3.32
C PHE A 47 -7.85 7.38 -2.34
N TYR A 48 -8.64 6.39 -2.77
CA TYR A 48 -8.87 5.17 -2.01
C TYR A 48 -8.31 3.99 -2.79
N ALA A 49 -7.44 3.22 -2.14
CA ALA A 49 -6.82 2.05 -2.73
C ALA A 49 -7.74 0.82 -2.66
N ASN A 50 -8.02 0.24 -3.81
CA ASN A 50 -8.34 -1.18 -3.91
C ASN A 50 -7.29 -1.78 -4.83
N GLY A 51 -6.54 -2.76 -4.35
CA GLY A 51 -5.37 -3.24 -5.06
C GLY A 51 -5.00 -4.67 -4.73
N PHE A 52 -3.78 -5.03 -5.11
CA PHE A 52 -3.29 -6.40 -5.04
C PHE A 52 -1.78 -6.44 -4.81
N ASN A 53 -1.31 -7.57 -4.31
CA ASN A 53 0.11 -7.91 -4.31
C ASN A 53 0.43 -8.82 -5.49
N ALA A 54 1.47 -8.49 -6.24
CA ALA A 54 2.01 -9.31 -7.32
C ALA A 54 3.53 -9.22 -7.29
N TYR A 55 4.13 -10.08 -6.48
CA TYR A 55 5.56 -10.01 -6.18
C TYR A 55 6.45 -10.36 -7.39
N TRP A 56 5.89 -11.09 -8.35
CA TRP A 56 6.56 -11.69 -9.50
C TRP A 56 6.74 -10.73 -10.69
N LEU A 57 6.16 -9.52 -10.64
CA LEU A 57 6.10 -8.60 -11.78
C LEU A 57 7.47 -8.29 -12.38
N MET A 58 8.48 -7.96 -11.55
CA MET A 58 9.82 -7.65 -12.04
C MET A 58 10.47 -8.85 -12.75
N TYR A 59 10.33 -10.05 -12.19
CA TYR A 59 10.87 -11.26 -12.79
C TYR A 59 10.24 -11.55 -14.17
N PHE A 60 8.91 -11.44 -14.27
CA PHE A 60 8.22 -11.62 -15.55
C PHE A 60 8.49 -10.49 -16.55
N GLY A 61 8.61 -9.25 -16.07
CA GLY A 61 9.00 -8.10 -16.89
C GLY A 61 10.39 -8.23 -17.49
N SER A 62 11.31 -8.90 -16.77
CA SER A 62 12.66 -9.21 -17.28
C SER A 62 12.68 -10.33 -18.32
N GLY A 63 11.58 -11.08 -18.48
CA GLY A 63 11.50 -12.26 -19.33
C GLY A 63 11.40 -11.96 -20.82
N ASP A 64 11.08 -13.00 -21.59
CA ASP A 64 10.74 -12.84 -23.01
C ASP A 64 9.37 -12.15 -23.20
N PRO A 65 8.96 -11.81 -24.44
CA PRO A 65 7.67 -11.16 -24.68
C PRO A 65 6.46 -11.92 -24.13
N SER A 66 6.52 -13.25 -24.00
CA SER A 66 5.42 -14.03 -23.44
C SER A 66 5.27 -13.84 -21.93
N MET A 67 6.40 -13.72 -21.22
CA MET A 67 6.43 -13.40 -19.80
C MET A 67 6.03 -11.94 -19.55
N GLN A 68 6.53 -11.00 -20.36
CA GLN A 68 6.13 -9.60 -20.30
C GLN A 68 4.62 -9.43 -20.54
N ASN A 69 4.04 -10.21 -21.45
CA ASN A 69 2.60 -10.19 -21.68
C ASN A 69 1.79 -10.58 -20.43
N LYS A 70 2.32 -11.43 -19.52
CA LYS A 70 1.65 -11.74 -18.25
C LYS A 70 1.54 -10.51 -17.34
N VAL A 71 2.54 -9.63 -17.34
CA VAL A 71 2.48 -8.34 -16.61
C VAL A 71 1.40 -7.43 -17.22
N SER A 72 1.37 -7.29 -18.55
CA SER A 72 0.34 -6.51 -19.25
C SER A 72 -1.06 -7.06 -18.99
N THR A 73 -1.25 -8.38 -19.08
CA THR A 73 -2.52 -9.06 -18.79
C THR A 73 -2.94 -8.84 -17.34
N ALA A 74 -2.04 -8.94 -16.38
CA ALA A 74 -2.36 -8.66 -14.98
C ALA A 74 -2.88 -7.22 -14.81
N PHE A 75 -2.20 -6.22 -15.39
CA PHE A 75 -2.66 -4.84 -15.29
C PHE A 75 -3.99 -4.59 -16.02
N GLU A 76 -4.22 -5.25 -17.17
CA GLU A 76 -5.50 -5.20 -17.88
C GLU A 76 -6.65 -5.81 -17.06
N GLU A 77 -6.45 -6.99 -16.47
CA GLU A 77 -7.43 -7.64 -15.59
C GLU A 77 -7.69 -6.82 -14.31
N ALA A 78 -6.65 -6.23 -13.74
CA ALA A 78 -6.77 -5.41 -12.55
C ALA A 78 -7.65 -4.17 -12.81
N ILE A 79 -7.46 -3.47 -13.94
CA ILE A 79 -8.30 -2.31 -14.26
C ILE A 79 -9.74 -2.70 -14.58
N SER A 80 -9.97 -3.88 -15.18
CA SER A 80 -11.33 -4.35 -15.47
C SER A 80 -12.14 -4.62 -14.19
N HIS A 81 -11.44 -4.91 -13.08
CA HIS A 81 -12.00 -5.05 -11.73
C HIS A 81 -11.89 -3.76 -10.90
N GLY A 82 -11.48 -2.65 -11.50
CA GLY A 82 -11.39 -1.33 -10.87
C GLY A 82 -10.28 -1.20 -9.83
N LEU A 83 -9.28 -2.09 -9.86
CA LEU A 83 -8.09 -1.99 -9.01
C LEU A 83 -7.19 -0.84 -9.50
N THR A 84 -6.53 -0.17 -8.55
CA THR A 84 -5.83 1.11 -8.80
C THR A 84 -4.39 1.11 -8.33
N ILE A 85 -3.99 0.10 -7.54
CA ILE A 85 -2.66 0.02 -6.96
C ILE A 85 -2.17 -1.43 -6.93
N ALA A 86 -0.89 -1.63 -7.20
CA ALA A 86 -0.20 -2.90 -7.06
C ALA A 86 0.99 -2.74 -6.10
N ARG A 87 1.18 -3.70 -5.20
CA ARG A 87 2.40 -3.81 -4.38
C ARG A 87 3.28 -4.92 -4.95
N THR A 88 4.56 -4.62 -5.14
CA THR A 88 5.53 -5.56 -5.73
C THR A 88 6.92 -5.38 -5.12
N TRP A 89 7.83 -6.30 -5.41
CA TRP A 89 9.21 -6.25 -4.94
C TRP A 89 10.09 -5.56 -5.97
N ALA A 90 10.80 -4.51 -5.53
CA ALA A 90 11.89 -3.88 -6.25
C ALA A 90 13.25 -4.40 -5.79
N PHE A 91 13.29 -5.65 -5.29
CA PHE A 91 14.48 -6.35 -4.84
C PHE A 91 14.44 -7.81 -5.29
N SER A 92 15.62 -8.40 -5.38
CA SER A 92 15.86 -9.84 -5.44
C SER A 92 17.36 -10.00 -5.23
N ASP A 93 17.76 -10.42 -4.03
CA ASP A 93 19.16 -10.41 -3.59
C ASP A 93 19.70 -11.84 -3.45
N GLY A 94 20.94 -12.07 -3.91
CA GLY A 94 21.64 -13.34 -3.73
C GLY A 94 21.37 -14.41 -4.82
N GLY A 95 22.22 -15.44 -4.87
CA GLY A 95 22.40 -16.30 -6.05
C GLY A 95 22.10 -17.79 -5.84
N GLN A 96 20.90 -18.15 -5.38
CA GLN A 96 20.45 -19.55 -5.38
C GLN A 96 19.11 -19.65 -6.13
N GLY A 97 19.15 -20.15 -7.38
CA GLY A 97 17.97 -20.63 -8.12
C GLY A 97 17.25 -19.67 -9.07
N PHE A 98 17.49 -18.35 -9.00
CA PHE A 98 16.88 -17.35 -9.90
C PHE A 98 17.92 -16.34 -10.41
N SER A 99 17.53 -15.49 -11.39
CA SER A 99 18.32 -14.32 -11.80
C SER A 99 18.06 -13.17 -10.81
N PRO A 100 18.93 -12.92 -9.82
CA PRO A 100 18.70 -11.83 -8.86
C PRO A 100 18.82 -10.47 -9.54
N LEU A 101 18.13 -9.47 -8.97
CA LEU A 101 18.35 -8.07 -9.31
C LEU A 101 19.73 -7.63 -8.83
N GLN A 102 20.08 -7.92 -7.58
CA GLN A 102 21.39 -7.61 -7.00
C GLN A 102 22.13 -8.91 -6.68
N TYR A 103 23.05 -9.34 -7.55
CA TYR A 103 23.78 -10.60 -7.38
C TYR A 103 24.97 -10.48 -6.42
N SER A 104 25.44 -9.25 -6.16
CA SER A 104 26.39 -8.93 -5.08
C SER A 104 26.26 -7.45 -4.72
N PRO A 105 26.72 -7.01 -3.52
CA PRO A 105 26.54 -5.63 -3.08
C PRO A 105 26.97 -4.61 -4.14
N GLY A 106 26.06 -3.72 -4.54
CA GLY A 106 26.29 -2.67 -5.53
C GLY A 106 26.42 -3.15 -6.99
N ASN A 107 26.24 -4.44 -7.26
CA ASN A 107 26.32 -5.01 -8.60
C ASN A 107 24.98 -5.62 -9.00
N TYR A 108 24.43 -5.15 -10.12
CA TYR A 108 23.06 -5.40 -10.51
C TYR A 108 22.95 -6.08 -11.87
N ASN A 109 21.94 -6.94 -11.99
CA ASN A 109 21.53 -7.51 -13.26
C ASN A 109 20.68 -6.50 -14.03
N GLU A 110 21.29 -5.87 -15.03
CA GLU A 110 20.63 -4.87 -15.89
C GLU A 110 19.32 -5.37 -16.51
N LYS A 111 19.23 -6.66 -16.87
CA LYS A 111 18.01 -7.24 -17.43
C LYS A 111 16.85 -7.23 -16.41
N MET A 112 17.14 -7.39 -15.12
CA MET A 112 16.13 -7.29 -14.06
C MET A 112 15.71 -5.84 -13.83
N PHE A 113 16.63 -4.86 -13.93
CA PHE A 113 16.27 -3.44 -13.89
C PHE A 113 15.35 -3.06 -15.05
N GLN A 114 15.68 -3.48 -16.28
CA GLN A 114 14.81 -3.29 -17.43
C GLN A 114 13.44 -3.96 -17.26
N GLY A 115 13.39 -5.09 -16.54
CA GLY A 115 12.14 -5.71 -16.15
C GLY A 115 11.30 -4.85 -15.21
N LEU A 116 11.92 -4.20 -14.21
CA LEU A 116 11.24 -3.25 -13.34
C LEU A 116 10.81 -1.97 -14.11
N ASP A 117 11.65 -1.47 -15.02
CA ASP A 117 11.30 -0.35 -15.90
C ASP A 117 10.07 -0.65 -16.75
N PHE A 118 10.01 -1.86 -17.33
CA PHE A 118 8.85 -2.34 -18.06
C PHE A 118 7.60 -2.32 -17.18
N VAL A 119 7.68 -2.87 -15.95
CA VAL A 119 6.57 -2.86 -14.98
C VAL A 119 6.09 -1.45 -14.65
N ILE A 120 7.01 -0.50 -14.40
CA ILE A 120 6.67 0.91 -14.12
C ILE A 120 6.00 1.55 -15.34
N SER A 121 6.54 1.34 -16.53
CA SER A 121 5.99 1.89 -17.77
C SER A 121 4.60 1.33 -18.10
N GLU A 122 4.40 0.04 -17.88
CA GLU A 122 3.14 -0.65 -18.16
C GLU A 122 2.09 -0.30 -17.10
N ALA A 123 2.47 -0.18 -15.82
CA ALA A 123 1.59 0.34 -14.77
C ALA A 123 1.10 1.75 -15.12
N ARG A 124 1.98 2.64 -15.63
CA ARG A 124 1.58 3.97 -16.11
C ARG A 124 0.56 3.89 -17.25
N LYS A 125 0.77 3.02 -18.24
CA LYS A 125 -0.15 2.81 -19.37
C LYS A 125 -1.56 2.40 -18.91
N TYR A 126 -1.67 1.56 -17.88
CA TYR A 126 -2.95 1.15 -17.30
C TYR A 126 -3.43 2.05 -16.14
N GLY A 127 -2.69 3.11 -15.80
CA GLY A 127 -3.05 4.02 -14.71
C GLY A 127 -2.93 3.43 -13.30
N ILE A 128 -2.24 2.30 -13.14
CA ILE A 128 -2.00 1.64 -11.86
C ILE A 128 -0.84 2.32 -11.14
N ARG A 129 -0.98 2.53 -9.83
CA ARG A 129 0.09 3.03 -8.95
C ARG A 129 0.85 1.86 -8.32
N LEU A 130 2.10 2.09 -7.95
CA LEU A 130 2.96 1.05 -7.40
C LEU A 130 3.39 1.37 -5.96
N ILE A 131 3.35 0.36 -5.09
CA ILE A 131 4.12 0.32 -3.84
C ILE A 131 5.30 -0.61 -4.11
N LEU A 132 6.52 -0.06 -4.04
CA LEU A 132 7.76 -0.81 -4.29
C LEU A 132 8.42 -1.12 -2.95
N SER A 133 8.34 -2.39 -2.52
CA SER A 133 9.14 -2.84 -1.38
C SER A 133 10.60 -2.95 -1.79
N LEU A 134 11.51 -2.44 -0.96
CA LEU A 134 12.93 -2.28 -1.29
C LEU A 134 13.84 -3.37 -0.73
N VAL A 135 13.35 -4.17 0.24
CA VAL A 135 14.11 -5.28 0.84
C VAL A 135 13.15 -6.28 1.49
N ASN A 136 13.63 -7.50 1.72
CA ASN A 136 12.91 -8.53 2.48
C ASN A 136 13.51 -8.73 3.88
N ASN A 137 12.73 -9.29 4.80
CA ASN A 137 13.12 -9.49 6.21
C ASN A 137 13.83 -10.84 6.49
N TYR A 138 13.97 -11.75 5.50
CA TYR A 138 14.45 -13.13 5.71
C TYR A 138 15.94 -13.34 5.41
N GLU A 139 16.54 -14.37 6.02
CA GLU A 139 17.81 -14.22 6.73
C GLU A 139 19.10 -14.67 6.02
N VAL A 140 20.16 -13.83 6.09
CA VAL A 140 21.54 -14.17 6.50
C VAL A 140 22.23 -12.91 7.10
N PHE A 141 23.24 -13.06 8.00
CA PHE A 141 24.15 -12.03 8.61
C PHE A 141 23.81 -11.43 10.00
N GLY A 142 23.83 -12.24 11.07
CA GLY A 142 23.70 -11.79 12.45
C GLY A 142 22.49 -12.43 13.14
N GLY A 143 21.54 -11.61 13.63
CA GLY A 143 20.25 -12.09 14.11
C GLY A 143 20.15 -12.29 15.62
N LYS A 144 19.13 -13.03 16.06
CA LYS A 144 18.68 -13.14 17.46
C LYS A 144 19.81 -13.39 18.47
N LYS A 145 20.78 -14.22 18.09
CA LYS A 145 21.95 -14.57 18.92
C LYS A 145 22.74 -13.34 19.37
N GLN A 146 23.00 -12.39 18.47
CA GLN A 146 23.84 -11.23 18.76
C GLN A 146 23.20 -10.32 19.83
N TYR A 147 21.87 -10.21 19.82
CA TYR A 147 21.12 -9.45 20.80
C TYR A 147 21.14 -10.10 22.18
N VAL A 148 21.05 -11.44 22.24
CA VAL A 148 21.21 -12.19 23.50
C VAL A 148 22.63 -12.01 24.05
N ASP A 149 23.65 -12.09 23.19
CA ASP A 149 25.05 -11.92 23.59
C ASP A 149 25.35 -10.50 24.11
N TRP A 150 24.74 -9.46 23.52
CA TRP A 150 24.82 -8.10 24.06
C TRP A 150 24.13 -7.96 25.41
N ALA A 151 22.97 -8.57 25.61
CA ALA A 151 22.28 -8.52 26.90
C ALA A 151 23.07 -9.27 27.99
N ARG A 152 23.66 -10.43 27.67
CA ARG A 152 24.60 -11.14 28.56
C ARG A 152 25.77 -10.24 28.97
N SER A 153 26.38 -9.59 27.98
CA SER A 153 27.52 -8.69 28.18
C SER A 153 27.16 -7.45 29.02
N ASN A 154 25.90 -7.01 28.97
CA ASN A 154 25.35 -5.92 29.79
C ASN A 154 24.77 -6.39 31.14
N GLY A 155 25.11 -7.59 31.60
CA GLY A 155 24.82 -8.05 32.96
C GLY A 155 23.48 -8.76 33.15
N GLN A 156 22.78 -9.14 32.08
CA GLN A 156 21.62 -10.05 32.19
C GLN A 156 22.09 -11.46 32.56
N LYS A 157 21.80 -11.90 33.80
CA LYS A 157 22.36 -13.14 34.38
C LYS A 157 21.60 -14.42 34.05
N ASN A 158 20.45 -14.35 33.36
CA ASN A 158 19.56 -15.49 33.10
C ASN A 158 19.20 -15.61 31.60
N LEU A 159 20.22 -15.72 30.74
CA LEU A 159 20.07 -15.94 29.31
C LEU A 159 20.74 -17.27 28.92
N ALA A 160 19.98 -18.36 28.97
CA ALA A 160 20.43 -19.74 28.76
C ALA A 160 20.44 -20.18 27.28
N SER A 161 19.71 -19.49 26.39
CA SER A 161 19.55 -19.85 24.99
C SER A 161 19.49 -18.61 24.09
N ASP A 162 19.81 -18.75 22.81
CA ASP A 162 19.57 -17.71 21.81
C ASP A 162 18.06 -17.44 21.63
N ASP A 163 17.20 -18.37 22.06
CA ASP A 163 15.75 -18.18 22.12
C ASP A 163 15.32 -17.25 23.26
N ASP A 164 16.21 -16.88 24.17
CA ASP A 164 15.91 -15.80 25.14
C ASP A 164 15.78 -14.43 24.46
N PHE A 165 16.19 -14.32 23.18
CA PHE A 165 15.78 -13.23 22.32
C PHE A 165 14.27 -13.00 22.33
N PHE A 166 13.53 -14.10 22.39
CA PHE A 166 12.11 -14.06 22.40
C PHE A 166 11.58 -13.74 23.82
N THR A 167 12.07 -14.39 24.86
CA THR A 167 11.45 -14.27 26.19
C THR A 167 11.92 -13.02 26.95
N ASN A 168 13.20 -12.64 26.85
CA ASN A 168 13.82 -11.63 27.71
C ASN A 168 13.44 -10.19 27.30
N PRO A 169 12.88 -9.38 28.21
CA PRO A 169 12.43 -8.02 27.89
C PRO A 169 13.56 -7.08 27.45
N VAL A 170 14.77 -7.21 28.00
CA VAL A 170 15.93 -6.37 27.65
C VAL A 170 16.43 -6.72 26.24
N VAL A 171 16.53 -8.00 25.91
CA VAL A 171 16.97 -8.43 24.57
C VAL A 171 16.00 -7.94 23.49
N LYS A 172 14.70 -8.06 23.75
CA LYS A 172 13.64 -7.53 22.87
C LYS A 172 13.74 -6.02 22.68
N GLU A 173 13.98 -5.30 23.77
CA GLU A 173 14.10 -3.84 23.73
C GLU A 173 15.31 -3.40 22.91
N TYR A 174 16.43 -4.13 22.96
CA TYR A 174 17.58 -3.87 22.08
C TYR A 174 17.21 -4.02 20.60
N TYR A 175 16.50 -5.08 20.23
CA TYR A 175 16.07 -5.29 18.84
C TYR A 175 15.07 -4.23 18.37
N LYS A 176 14.06 -3.92 19.20
CA LYS A 176 13.06 -2.87 18.91
C LYS A 176 13.72 -1.51 18.70
N ASN A 177 14.69 -1.15 19.54
CA ASN A 177 15.44 0.09 19.40
C ASN A 177 16.26 0.13 18.12
N HIS A 178 16.89 -0.99 17.74
CA HIS A 178 17.59 -1.07 16.47
C HIS A 178 16.67 -0.88 15.27
N ILE A 179 15.52 -1.58 15.21
CA ILE A 179 14.55 -1.42 14.12
C ILE A 179 14.03 0.02 14.04
N LYS A 180 13.70 0.64 15.18
CA LYS A 180 13.28 2.05 15.22
C LYS A 180 14.38 2.99 14.71
N ALA A 181 15.62 2.80 15.15
CA ALA A 181 16.75 3.62 14.72
C ALA A 181 17.02 3.47 13.21
N TRP A 182 16.98 2.24 12.70
CA TRP A 182 17.14 1.94 11.29
C TRP A 182 16.05 2.57 10.44
N ILE A 183 14.77 2.44 10.82
CA ILE A 183 13.65 3.07 10.10
C ILE A 183 13.83 4.60 10.11
N LEU A 184 14.22 5.19 11.24
CA LEU A 184 14.44 6.63 11.34
C LEU A 184 15.55 7.11 10.39
N GLU A 185 16.69 6.43 10.37
CA GLU A 185 17.83 6.76 9.51
C GLU A 185 17.47 6.58 8.04
N MET A 186 16.93 5.42 7.66
CA MET A 186 16.66 5.07 6.27
C MET A 186 15.49 5.85 5.68
N ALA A 187 14.46 6.16 6.48
CA ALA A 187 13.36 6.98 6.01
C ALA A 187 13.81 8.40 5.69
N SER A 188 14.62 9.00 6.57
CA SER A 188 15.18 10.33 6.34
C SER A 188 16.13 10.34 5.13
N TYR A 189 16.97 9.30 5.00
CA TYR A 189 17.87 9.14 3.86
C TYR A 189 17.11 9.01 2.54
N LEU A 190 16.09 8.15 2.47
CA LEU A 190 15.29 7.98 1.25
C LEU A 190 14.57 9.26 0.87
N LYS A 191 13.97 9.98 1.84
CA LYS A 191 13.33 11.29 1.59
C LYS A 191 14.31 12.36 1.13
N SER A 192 15.59 12.26 1.48
CA SER A 192 16.63 13.17 0.96
C SER A 192 16.94 12.94 -0.52
N ILE A 193 16.72 11.72 -1.03
CA ILE A 193 16.86 11.34 -2.44
C ILE A 193 15.57 11.64 -3.20
N ASP A 194 14.42 11.32 -2.62
CA ASP A 194 13.09 11.51 -3.22
C ASP A 194 12.10 12.11 -2.20
N GLY A 195 11.87 13.42 -2.34
CA GLY A 195 10.87 14.14 -1.55
C GLY A 195 9.47 14.20 -2.17
N ASN A 196 9.26 13.60 -3.37
CA ASN A 196 7.98 13.65 -4.08
C ASN A 196 7.08 12.47 -3.71
N HIS A 197 7.65 11.26 -3.59
CA HIS A 197 6.89 10.04 -3.29
C HIS A 197 6.62 9.86 -1.79
N MET A 198 5.54 9.15 -1.49
CA MET A 198 5.23 8.72 -0.13
C MET A 198 6.13 7.54 0.30
N LEU A 199 6.33 7.41 1.60
CA LEU A 199 7.12 6.36 2.23
C LEU A 199 6.32 5.69 3.36
N GLU A 200 6.47 4.38 3.45
CA GLU A 200 5.89 3.51 4.48
C GLU A 200 6.92 2.46 4.92
N ALA A 201 6.71 1.84 6.08
CA ALA A 201 7.72 0.95 6.71
C ALA A 201 7.54 -0.54 6.42
N GLY A 202 6.44 -0.95 5.77
CA GLY A 202 6.13 -2.33 5.42
C GLY A 202 5.71 -3.21 6.60
N LEU A 203 5.11 -2.61 7.63
CA LEU A 203 4.83 -3.32 8.89
C LEU A 203 3.61 -4.22 8.76
N GLU A 204 3.69 -5.43 9.32
CA GLU A 204 2.53 -6.29 9.52
C GLU A 204 1.52 -5.70 10.52
N GLY A 205 1.95 -4.76 11.36
CA GLY A 205 1.09 -4.02 12.31
C GLY A 205 1.24 -4.42 13.77
N PHE A 206 2.20 -5.27 14.15
CA PHE A 206 2.27 -5.71 15.54
C PHE A 206 2.55 -4.59 16.55
N TYR A 207 1.83 -4.65 17.67
CA TYR A 207 2.01 -3.71 18.78
C TYR A 207 3.28 -4.06 19.57
N GLY A 208 3.98 -3.01 20.03
CA GLY A 208 5.17 -3.12 20.84
C GLY A 208 4.99 -2.53 22.24
N SER A 209 6.10 -2.13 22.86
CA SER A 209 6.13 -1.66 24.25
C SER A 209 5.44 -0.31 24.43
N SER A 210 5.20 0.44 23.34
CA SER A 210 4.42 1.68 23.37
C SER A 210 2.98 1.48 23.85
N ASN A 211 2.43 0.27 23.71
CA ASN A 211 1.12 -0.10 24.22
C ASN A 211 1.11 -1.57 24.67
N ALA A 212 1.52 -1.80 25.92
CA ALA A 212 1.64 -3.15 26.50
C ALA A 212 0.31 -3.92 26.54
N GLU A 213 -0.82 -3.24 26.73
CA GLU A 213 -2.14 -3.87 26.73
C GLU A 213 -2.48 -4.42 25.33
N LYS A 214 -2.36 -3.58 24.29
CA LYS A 214 -2.59 -4.02 22.91
C LYS A 214 -1.58 -5.08 22.47
N GLN A 215 -0.32 -4.94 22.88
CA GLN A 215 0.70 -5.97 22.66
C GLN A 215 0.29 -7.33 23.26
N GLN A 216 -0.33 -7.33 24.44
CA GLN A 216 -0.71 -8.56 25.13
C GLN A 216 -1.99 -9.20 24.56
N TYR A 217 -2.99 -8.38 24.19
CA TYR A 217 -4.34 -8.87 23.89
C TYR A 217 -4.72 -8.82 22.40
N LEU A 218 -4.06 -8.01 21.58
CA LEU A 218 -4.37 -7.89 20.15
C LEU A 218 -3.35 -8.58 19.24
N ASN A 219 -2.10 -8.75 19.67
CA ASN A 219 -1.14 -9.50 18.86
C ASN A 219 -1.47 -10.99 18.85
N PRO A 220 -1.17 -11.71 17.75
CA PRO A 220 -1.07 -13.15 17.79
C PRO A 220 -0.10 -13.63 18.87
N LYS A 221 -0.25 -14.88 19.33
CA LYS A 221 0.57 -15.46 20.43
C LYS A 221 1.98 -15.88 19.98
N PHE A 222 2.59 -15.11 19.09
CA PHE A 222 3.99 -15.22 18.75
C PHE A 222 4.65 -13.85 18.90
N GLN A 223 5.95 -13.82 18.70
CA GLN A 223 6.74 -12.66 19.06
C GLN A 223 7.21 -11.89 17.86
N VAL A 224 7.28 -10.58 18.07
CA VAL A 224 7.37 -9.58 17.02
C VAL A 224 8.30 -8.47 17.50
N GLY A 225 9.16 -8.00 16.61
CA GLY A 225 10.17 -6.98 16.93
C GLY A 225 9.75 -5.56 16.58
N THR A 226 8.55 -5.38 16.04
CA THR A 226 8.01 -4.09 15.60
C THR A 226 7.11 -3.48 16.67
N ASP A 227 6.84 -2.19 16.51
CA ASP A 227 5.93 -1.43 17.36
C ASP A 227 5.12 -0.48 16.46
N PHE A 228 3.89 -0.89 16.11
CA PHE A 228 3.03 -0.17 15.18
C PHE A 228 2.91 1.33 15.50
N ILE A 229 2.73 1.69 16.77
CA ILE A 229 2.57 3.09 17.15
C ILE A 229 3.94 3.80 17.08
N ALA A 230 4.96 3.28 17.76
CA ALA A 230 6.24 3.97 17.87
C ALA A 230 6.99 4.08 16.54
N ASN A 231 6.86 3.10 15.66
CA ASN A 231 7.47 3.13 14.33
C ASN A 231 6.74 4.12 13.42
N ASN A 232 5.40 4.07 13.36
CA ASN A 232 4.64 4.97 12.48
C ASN A 232 4.58 6.43 12.99
N GLN A 233 5.04 6.73 14.20
CA GLN A 233 5.26 8.12 14.66
C GLN A 233 6.49 8.79 14.03
N ILE A 234 7.35 8.04 13.34
CA ILE A 234 8.49 8.61 12.60
C ILE A 234 7.94 9.56 11.52
N LYS A 235 8.40 10.81 11.54
CA LYS A 235 7.87 11.91 10.70
C LYS A 235 7.99 11.66 9.20
N ASP A 236 9.02 10.92 8.79
CA ASP A 236 9.37 10.69 7.39
C ASP A 236 8.56 9.54 6.76
N LEU A 237 7.76 8.82 7.56
CA LEU A 237 6.75 7.88 7.10
C LEU A 237 5.42 8.61 6.89
N ASP A 238 4.85 8.58 5.69
CA ASP A 238 3.65 9.34 5.37
C ASP A 238 2.36 8.61 5.76
N PHE A 239 2.37 7.28 5.78
CA PHE A 239 1.21 6.46 6.11
C PHE A 239 1.59 5.16 6.80
N ALA A 240 0.62 4.56 7.49
CA ALA A 240 0.79 3.31 8.20
C ALA A 240 0.27 2.13 7.36
N THR A 241 0.87 0.96 7.57
CA THR A 241 0.48 -0.30 6.94
C THR A 241 0.24 -1.38 7.99
N VAL A 242 -0.68 -2.30 7.66
CA VAL A 242 -0.96 -3.51 8.43
C VAL A 242 -1.24 -4.67 7.50
N HIS A 243 -0.84 -5.87 7.91
CA HIS A 243 -1.16 -7.12 7.24
C HIS A 243 -2.21 -7.89 8.08
N SER A 244 -2.85 -8.90 7.51
CA SER A 244 -3.75 -9.77 8.26
C SER A 244 -3.87 -11.16 7.66
N TYR A 245 -3.35 -12.16 8.38
CA TYR A 245 -3.43 -13.59 8.04
C TYR A 245 -3.91 -14.41 9.24
N PRO A 246 -5.20 -14.31 9.64
CA PRO A 246 -5.71 -15.03 10.81
C PRO A 246 -5.55 -16.55 10.72
N ASP A 247 -5.63 -17.12 9.52
CA ASP A 247 -5.42 -18.54 9.26
C ASP A 247 -3.98 -18.99 9.54
N ALA A 248 -2.99 -18.17 9.17
CA ALA A 248 -1.58 -18.42 9.47
C ALA A 248 -1.19 -18.09 10.91
N TRP A 249 -1.79 -17.05 11.50
CA TRP A 249 -1.41 -16.55 12.83
C TRP A 249 -2.11 -17.27 13.98
N LEU A 250 -3.31 -17.82 13.73
CA LEU A 250 -4.18 -18.46 14.72
C LEU A 250 -4.49 -19.90 14.32
N VAL A 251 -3.44 -20.63 13.94
CA VAL A 251 -3.53 -22.05 13.56
C VAL A 251 -4.27 -22.85 14.62
N GLY A 252 -5.29 -23.60 14.20
CA GLY A 252 -6.11 -24.45 15.06
C GLY A 252 -7.23 -23.72 15.83
N GLN A 253 -7.36 -22.39 15.72
CA GLN A 253 -8.53 -21.67 16.23
C GLN A 253 -9.74 -21.82 15.31
N SER A 254 -10.95 -21.65 15.84
CA SER A 254 -12.18 -21.66 15.04
C SER A 254 -12.25 -20.49 14.07
N GLU A 255 -13.03 -20.63 13.00
CA GLU A 255 -13.31 -19.55 12.04
C GLU A 255 -13.90 -18.31 12.73
N GLU A 256 -14.80 -18.51 13.69
CA GLU A 256 -15.38 -17.42 14.48
C GLU A 256 -14.30 -16.66 15.27
N ALA A 257 -13.36 -17.37 15.89
CA ALA A 257 -12.25 -16.74 16.60
C ALA A 257 -11.30 -15.99 15.65
N GLN A 258 -11.01 -16.57 14.48
CA GLN A 258 -10.19 -15.91 13.44
C GLN A 258 -10.85 -14.63 12.91
N LEU A 259 -12.15 -14.65 12.65
CA LEU A 259 -12.91 -13.48 12.19
C LEU A 259 -13.08 -12.42 13.28
N SER A 260 -13.28 -12.84 14.54
CA SER A 260 -13.32 -11.94 15.69
C SER A 260 -11.98 -11.22 15.86
N PHE A 261 -10.88 -11.98 15.77
CA PHE A 261 -9.52 -11.41 15.75
C PHE A 261 -9.36 -10.41 14.61
N LEU A 262 -9.70 -10.77 13.37
CA LEU A 262 -9.56 -9.91 12.19
C LEU A 262 -10.30 -8.57 12.37
N ASN A 263 -11.54 -8.62 12.86
CA ASN A 263 -12.33 -7.42 13.14
C ASN A 263 -11.68 -6.53 14.20
N ASN A 264 -11.24 -7.11 15.31
CA ASN A 264 -10.61 -6.37 16.40
C ASN A 264 -9.26 -5.80 15.97
N TRP A 265 -8.50 -6.57 15.18
CA TRP A 265 -7.24 -6.18 14.58
C TRP A 265 -7.41 -4.93 13.74
N HIS A 266 -8.26 -4.96 12.72
CA HIS A 266 -8.45 -3.79 11.84
C HIS A 266 -9.05 -2.59 12.57
N LYS A 267 -10.05 -2.78 13.43
CA LYS A 267 -10.66 -1.66 14.19
C LYS A 267 -9.64 -0.96 15.09
N SER A 268 -8.81 -1.72 15.80
CA SER A 268 -7.83 -1.14 16.71
C SER A 268 -6.75 -0.35 15.98
N HIS A 269 -6.29 -0.85 14.83
CA HIS A 269 -5.32 -0.14 13.99
C HIS A 269 -5.89 1.11 13.36
N ILE A 270 -7.13 1.07 12.88
CA ILE A 270 -7.84 2.26 12.37
C ILE A 270 -7.95 3.29 13.50
N GLN A 271 -8.33 2.88 14.71
CA GLN A 271 -8.43 3.77 15.86
C GLN A 271 -7.09 4.40 16.25
N ASP A 272 -5.99 3.66 16.22
CA ASP A 272 -4.68 4.23 16.55
C ASP A 272 -4.12 5.10 15.41
N ALA A 273 -4.36 4.72 14.15
CA ALA A 273 -4.03 5.56 13.01
C ALA A 273 -4.79 6.89 13.05
N GLU A 274 -6.06 6.85 13.46
CA GLU A 274 -6.92 8.01 13.62
C GLU A 274 -6.54 8.85 14.83
N ASN A 275 -6.46 8.27 16.03
CA ASN A 275 -6.38 9.04 17.26
C ASN A 275 -4.95 9.34 17.72
N ILE A 276 -3.97 8.55 17.29
CA ILE A 276 -2.59 8.65 17.76
C ILE A 276 -1.67 9.10 16.62
N LEU A 277 -1.70 8.41 15.48
CA LEU A 277 -0.77 8.67 14.39
C LEU A 277 -1.16 9.90 13.57
N GLN A 278 -2.47 10.15 13.41
CA GLN A 278 -3.01 11.14 12.48
C GLN A 278 -2.46 10.93 11.06
N LYS A 279 -2.43 9.67 10.62
CA LYS A 279 -1.91 9.25 9.31
C LYS A 279 -2.90 8.31 8.62
N PRO A 280 -2.95 8.29 7.27
CA PRO A 280 -3.70 7.28 6.53
C PRO A 280 -3.22 5.87 6.90
N LEU A 281 -4.14 4.90 6.79
CA LEU A 281 -3.87 3.48 7.00
C LEU A 281 -4.23 2.66 5.76
N LEU A 282 -3.32 1.79 5.32
CA LEU A 282 -3.58 0.75 4.32
C LEU A 282 -3.48 -0.65 4.94
N ILE A 283 -4.41 -1.52 4.56
CA ILE A 283 -4.31 -2.97 4.83
C ILE A 283 -3.59 -3.59 3.63
N THR A 284 -2.26 -3.67 3.66
CA THR A 284 -1.44 -3.95 2.48
C THR A 284 -1.29 -5.42 2.14
N GLU A 285 -1.66 -6.33 3.04
CA GLU A 285 -1.76 -7.75 2.76
C GLU A 285 -2.92 -8.38 3.58
N PHE A 286 -3.76 -9.16 2.91
CA PHE A 286 -4.74 -10.03 3.55
C PHE A 286 -5.15 -11.14 2.59
N GLY A 287 -5.51 -12.31 3.12
CA GLY A 287 -5.93 -13.45 2.30
C GLY A 287 -6.47 -14.60 3.15
N LYS A 288 -7.03 -15.61 2.48
CA LYS A 288 -7.45 -16.89 3.08
C LYS A 288 -6.94 -18.04 2.22
N SER A 289 -6.09 -18.88 2.80
CA SER A 289 -5.40 -19.94 2.08
C SER A 289 -6.33 -21.08 1.68
N SER A 290 -6.26 -21.50 0.42
CA SER A 290 -6.87 -22.73 -0.09
C SER A 290 -6.21 -24.00 0.46
N LYS A 291 -5.05 -23.86 1.11
CA LYS A 291 -4.31 -24.96 1.75
C LYS A 291 -4.76 -25.24 3.19
N ASP A 292 -5.65 -24.42 3.76
CA ASP A 292 -6.28 -24.71 5.06
C ASP A 292 -7.12 -26.01 4.93
N PRO A 293 -6.96 -27.01 5.82
CA PRO A 293 -7.67 -28.29 5.73
C PRO A 293 -9.20 -28.19 5.59
N ASN A 294 -9.81 -27.12 6.12
CA ASN A 294 -11.25 -26.90 6.07
C ASN A 294 -11.65 -25.82 5.06
N PHE A 295 -10.78 -25.50 4.10
CA PHE A 295 -11.03 -24.41 3.15
C PHE A 295 -12.31 -24.62 2.35
N ASN A 296 -13.10 -23.55 2.26
CA ASN A 296 -14.11 -23.37 1.23
C ASN A 296 -14.15 -21.90 0.79
N MET A 297 -14.81 -21.66 -0.36
CA MET A 297 -14.88 -20.31 -0.94
C MET A 297 -15.61 -19.31 -0.04
N ASP A 298 -16.65 -19.75 0.69
CA ASP A 298 -17.44 -18.87 1.57
C ASP A 298 -16.59 -18.27 2.70
N GLN A 299 -15.62 -19.01 3.23
CA GLN A 299 -14.67 -18.49 4.23
C GLN A 299 -13.77 -17.39 3.66
N ARG A 300 -13.28 -17.57 2.42
CA ARG A 300 -12.48 -16.54 1.74
C ARG A 300 -13.31 -15.29 1.49
N ASP A 301 -14.53 -15.47 0.99
CA ASP A 301 -15.46 -14.38 0.75
C ASP A 301 -15.85 -13.64 2.02
N LEU A 302 -16.04 -14.35 3.13
CA LEU A 302 -16.35 -13.77 4.43
C LEU A 302 -15.17 -12.96 4.97
N LEU A 303 -13.94 -13.44 4.82
CA LEU A 303 -12.73 -12.69 5.17
C LEU A 303 -12.62 -11.41 4.32
N PHE A 304 -12.74 -11.51 2.98
CA PHE A 304 -12.66 -10.35 2.08
C PHE A 304 -13.76 -9.33 2.37
N ASN A 305 -15.00 -9.77 2.57
CA ASN A 305 -16.11 -8.88 2.95
C ASN A 305 -15.85 -8.19 4.29
N THR A 306 -15.26 -8.88 5.27
CA THR A 306 -14.94 -8.30 6.59
C THR A 306 -13.91 -7.18 6.46
N VAL A 307 -12.82 -7.42 5.71
CA VAL A 307 -11.78 -6.41 5.46
C VAL A 307 -12.36 -5.21 4.71
N TYR A 308 -13.04 -5.47 3.58
CA TYR A 308 -13.58 -4.41 2.72
C TYR A 308 -14.71 -3.61 3.38
N SER A 309 -15.55 -4.25 4.20
CA SER A 309 -16.59 -3.54 4.96
C SER A 309 -15.97 -2.63 6.01
N THR A 310 -14.89 -3.06 6.67
CA THR A 310 -14.17 -2.24 7.65
C THR A 310 -13.52 -1.02 6.99
N ILE A 311 -12.82 -1.21 5.87
CA ILE A 311 -12.26 -0.12 5.06
C ILE A 311 -13.37 0.84 4.61
N TYR A 312 -14.44 0.32 4.00
CA TYR A 312 -15.52 1.14 3.47
C TYR A 312 -16.24 1.93 4.57
N SER A 313 -16.45 1.34 5.75
CA SER A 313 -17.10 2.02 6.88
C SER A 313 -16.27 3.22 7.34
N SER A 314 -14.96 3.07 7.46
CA SER A 314 -14.06 4.19 7.78
C SER A 314 -14.03 5.22 6.63
N ALA A 315 -13.75 4.78 5.40
CA ALA A 315 -13.64 5.66 4.23
C ALA A 315 -14.91 6.48 3.95
N SER A 316 -16.09 5.86 4.04
CA SER A 316 -17.38 6.54 3.79
C SER A 316 -17.74 7.55 4.88
N GLY A 317 -17.22 7.38 6.10
CA GLY A 317 -17.29 8.36 7.18
C GLY A 317 -16.21 9.45 7.13
N GLY A 318 -15.29 9.40 6.15
CA GLY A 318 -14.14 10.30 6.08
C GLY A 318 -13.01 9.95 7.07
N GLY A 319 -12.96 8.72 7.56
CA GLY A 319 -11.90 8.22 8.45
C GLY A 319 -10.61 7.86 7.72
N VAL A 320 -9.67 7.28 8.47
CA VAL A 320 -8.27 7.09 8.06
C VAL A 320 -7.99 5.85 7.21
N ALA A 321 -8.91 4.87 7.17
CA ALA A 321 -8.69 3.65 6.39
C ALA A 321 -8.83 3.95 4.90
N ALA A 322 -7.71 4.03 4.21
CA ALA A 322 -7.63 4.54 2.85
C ALA A 322 -7.66 3.43 1.79
N GLY A 323 -7.72 2.15 2.19
CA GLY A 323 -7.78 1.06 1.23
C GLY A 323 -7.20 -0.26 1.70
N GLY A 324 -7.19 -1.23 0.79
CA GLY A 324 -6.64 -2.56 1.03
C GLY A 324 -6.09 -3.22 -0.24
N LEU A 325 -5.08 -4.08 -0.06
CA LEU A 325 -4.44 -4.87 -1.11
C LEU A 325 -4.47 -6.35 -0.71
N PHE A 326 -5.14 -7.18 -1.50
CA PHE A 326 -5.18 -8.61 -1.21
C PHE A 326 -3.85 -9.28 -1.59
N TRP A 327 -3.51 -10.35 -0.87
CA TRP A 327 -2.44 -11.26 -1.22
C TRP A 327 -3.06 -12.57 -1.71
N GLN A 328 -2.78 -13.05 -2.93
CA GLN A 328 -2.03 -12.36 -4.00
C GLN A 328 -2.72 -12.55 -5.36
N PHE A 329 -2.35 -11.73 -6.34
CA PHE A 329 -2.88 -11.83 -7.69
C PHE A 329 -1.94 -12.62 -8.60
N LEU A 330 -2.49 -13.65 -9.24
CA LEU A 330 -1.87 -14.40 -10.33
C LEU A 330 -2.79 -14.34 -11.56
N THR A 331 -2.21 -14.43 -12.74
CA THR A 331 -2.98 -14.63 -13.99
C THR A 331 -3.03 -16.12 -14.32
N GLU A 332 -3.95 -16.52 -15.21
CA GLU A 332 -4.09 -17.91 -15.64
C GLU A 332 -2.77 -18.53 -16.13
N GLY A 333 -2.53 -19.80 -15.79
CA GLY A 333 -1.33 -20.55 -16.19
C GLY A 333 -0.06 -20.21 -15.40
N MET A 334 -0.19 -19.61 -14.21
CA MET A 334 0.90 -19.34 -13.28
C MET A 334 0.93 -20.32 -12.09
N ASP A 335 0.45 -21.56 -12.28
CA ASP A 335 0.21 -22.55 -11.22
C ASP A 335 1.45 -22.83 -10.35
N SER A 336 2.66 -22.72 -10.93
CA SER A 336 3.92 -22.90 -10.21
C SER A 336 4.17 -21.88 -9.08
N LEU A 337 3.46 -20.75 -9.10
CA LEU A 337 3.58 -19.69 -8.10
C LEU A 337 2.45 -19.71 -7.05
N CYS A 338 1.51 -20.65 -7.15
CA CYS A 338 0.39 -20.77 -6.22
C CYS A 338 0.87 -21.11 -4.80
N ASP A 339 0.69 -20.17 -3.89
CA ASP A 339 1.02 -20.32 -2.48
C ASP A 339 -0.20 -20.69 -1.63
N GLY A 340 -1.38 -20.79 -2.25
CA GLY A 340 -2.68 -21.06 -1.64
C GLY A 340 -3.53 -19.80 -1.46
N TYR A 341 -2.94 -18.61 -1.59
CA TYR A 341 -3.64 -17.34 -1.42
C TYR A 341 -4.00 -16.67 -2.76
N GLU A 342 -3.58 -17.26 -3.87
CA GLU A 342 -3.85 -16.73 -5.20
C GLU A 342 -5.34 -16.46 -5.45
N ILE A 343 -5.59 -15.31 -6.04
CA ILE A 343 -6.84 -14.93 -6.71
C ILE A 343 -6.52 -14.84 -8.19
N ILE A 344 -7.27 -15.55 -9.03
CA ILE A 344 -7.26 -15.38 -10.47
C ILE A 344 -8.56 -14.66 -10.84
N LEU A 345 -8.46 -13.41 -11.29
CA LEU A 345 -9.62 -12.53 -11.44
C LEU A 345 -10.59 -13.00 -12.53
N ASN A 346 -10.07 -13.58 -13.62
CA ASN A 346 -10.87 -14.02 -14.76
C ASN A 346 -11.65 -15.33 -14.53
N GLU A 347 -11.38 -16.09 -13.47
CA GLU A 347 -12.11 -17.34 -13.17
C GLU A 347 -13.56 -17.11 -12.69
N SER A 348 -14.06 -15.86 -12.72
CA SER A 348 -15.44 -15.51 -12.34
C SER A 348 -15.82 -15.98 -10.94
N SER A 349 -14.86 -15.99 -10.01
CA SER A 349 -15.09 -16.40 -8.62
C SER A 349 -15.97 -15.38 -7.88
N SER A 350 -16.64 -15.84 -6.84
CA SER A 350 -17.38 -14.97 -5.92
C SER A 350 -16.45 -13.95 -5.24
N THR A 351 -15.20 -14.33 -4.95
CA THR A 351 -14.17 -13.42 -4.44
C THR A 351 -13.83 -12.31 -5.44
N ALA A 352 -13.66 -12.62 -6.73
CA ALA A 352 -13.43 -11.61 -7.78
C ALA A 352 -14.60 -10.60 -7.87
N SER A 353 -15.83 -11.09 -7.71
CA SER A 353 -17.02 -10.24 -7.64
C SER A 353 -17.01 -9.30 -6.43
N ILE A 354 -16.60 -9.78 -5.25
CA ILE A 354 -16.46 -8.97 -4.03
C ILE A 354 -15.41 -7.87 -4.21
N ILE A 355 -14.27 -8.22 -4.83
CA ILE A 355 -13.19 -7.27 -5.15
C ILE A 355 -13.71 -6.15 -6.07
N ALA A 356 -14.40 -6.50 -7.16
CA ALA A 356 -14.96 -5.52 -8.08
C ALA A 356 -16.02 -4.62 -7.41
N GLN A 357 -16.87 -5.20 -6.56
CA GLN A 357 -17.87 -4.44 -5.80
C GLN A 357 -17.21 -3.44 -4.84
N GLN A 358 -16.10 -3.80 -4.19
CA GLN A 358 -15.35 -2.86 -3.36
C GLN A 358 -14.81 -1.68 -4.16
N SER A 359 -14.22 -1.94 -5.33
CA SER A 359 -13.76 -0.88 -6.25
C SER A 359 -14.90 0.08 -6.60
N GLN A 360 -16.10 -0.43 -6.89
CA GLN A 360 -17.28 0.38 -7.19
C GLN A 360 -17.72 1.24 -5.99
N LYS A 361 -17.72 0.66 -4.78
CA LYS A 361 -18.07 1.35 -3.53
C LYS A 361 -17.11 2.51 -3.25
N LEU A 362 -15.80 2.29 -3.30
CA LEU A 362 -14.80 3.34 -3.06
C LEU A 362 -14.84 4.43 -4.14
N ASN A 363 -15.04 4.06 -5.41
CA ASN A 363 -15.23 5.01 -6.50
C ASN A 363 -16.47 5.89 -6.31
N LYS A 364 -17.54 5.36 -5.72
CA LYS A 364 -18.74 6.15 -5.38
C LYS A 364 -18.41 7.23 -4.35
N ILE A 365 -17.62 6.92 -3.32
CA ILE A 365 -17.17 7.92 -2.33
C ILE A 365 -16.40 9.04 -3.02
N ARG A 366 -15.40 8.69 -3.85
CA ARG A 366 -14.59 9.67 -4.61
C ARG A 366 -15.45 10.59 -5.47
N ARG A 367 -16.42 10.03 -6.20
CA ARG A 367 -17.35 10.81 -7.06
C ARG A 367 -18.23 11.76 -6.25
N LEU A 368 -18.71 11.33 -5.08
CA LEU A 368 -19.51 12.18 -4.18
C LEU A 368 -18.67 13.35 -3.66
N TYR A 369 -17.44 13.10 -3.23
CA TYR A 369 -16.53 14.15 -2.78
C TYR A 369 -16.24 15.17 -3.88
N ALA A 370 -15.90 14.69 -5.09
CA ALA A 370 -15.62 15.58 -6.22
C ALA A 370 -16.82 16.49 -6.56
N ARG A 371 -18.05 15.95 -6.50
CA ARG A 371 -19.27 16.75 -6.69
C ARG A 371 -19.42 17.82 -5.61
N THR A 372 -19.27 17.47 -4.35
CA THR A 372 -19.37 18.42 -3.22
C THR A 372 -18.32 19.52 -3.32
N ARG A 373 -17.07 19.16 -3.63
CA ARG A 373 -15.97 20.11 -3.84
C ARG A 373 -16.28 21.08 -4.97
N ASN A 374 -16.76 20.60 -6.10
CA ASN A 374 -17.13 21.45 -7.23
C ASN A 374 -18.25 22.42 -6.84
N VAL A 375 -19.30 21.94 -6.16
CA VAL A 375 -20.39 22.80 -5.67
C VAL A 375 -19.87 23.90 -4.73
N GLN A 376 -18.95 23.58 -3.83
CA GLN A 376 -18.34 24.57 -2.93
C GLN A 376 -17.48 25.60 -3.68
N ALA A 377 -16.72 25.18 -4.68
CA ALA A 377 -15.94 26.09 -5.52
C ALA A 377 -16.84 27.07 -6.29
N TRP A 378 -17.95 26.58 -6.88
CA TRP A 378 -18.95 27.40 -7.55
C TRP A 378 -19.57 28.44 -6.61
N LYS A 379 -19.92 28.06 -5.37
CA LYS A 379 -20.43 29.01 -4.36
C LYS A 379 -19.42 30.11 -4.05
N LYS A 380 -18.16 29.77 -3.80
CA LYS A 380 -17.09 30.76 -3.53
C LYS A 380 -16.88 31.75 -4.67
N VAL A 381 -17.01 31.31 -5.92
CA VAL A 381 -16.90 32.19 -7.11
C VAL A 381 -18.08 33.16 -7.15
N ASN A 382 -19.30 32.67 -6.92
CA ASN A 382 -20.50 33.51 -6.90
C ASN A 382 -20.49 34.53 -5.77
N ASP A 383 -20.04 34.15 -4.57
CA ASP A 383 -19.94 35.07 -3.42
C ASP A 383 -18.91 36.19 -3.70
N LYS A 384 -17.77 35.86 -4.32
CA LYS A 384 -16.77 36.85 -4.74
C LYS A 384 -17.30 37.80 -5.82
N ASN A 385 -18.04 37.26 -6.80
CA ASN A 385 -18.63 38.08 -7.87
C ASN A 385 -19.74 38.99 -7.32
N GLY A 386 -20.54 38.52 -6.35
CA GLY A 386 -21.54 39.31 -5.65
C GLY A 386 -20.92 40.48 -4.86
N ALA A 387 -19.84 40.22 -4.13
CA ALA A 387 -19.13 41.25 -3.37
C ALA A 387 -18.47 42.33 -4.26
N ASN A 388 -17.93 41.95 -5.42
CA ASN A 388 -17.36 42.90 -6.38
C ASN A 388 -18.43 43.80 -7.03
N LEU A 389 -19.62 43.26 -7.31
CA LEU A 389 -20.75 44.03 -7.86
C LEU A 389 -21.34 45.04 -6.85
N GLU A 390 -21.25 44.77 -5.55
CA GLU A 390 -21.64 45.74 -4.51
C GLU A 390 -20.60 46.86 -4.36
N HIS A 391 -19.31 46.54 -4.50
CA HIS A 391 -18.24 47.54 -4.47
C HIS A 391 -18.27 48.50 -5.68
N GLU A 392 -18.63 48.04 -6.88
CA GLU A 392 -18.80 48.90 -8.07
C GLU A 392 -20.06 49.78 -8.02
N LYS A 393 -21.05 49.46 -7.18
CA LYS A 393 -22.24 50.30 -6.99
C LYS A 393 -22.08 51.37 -5.92
N MET A 394 -20.99 51.32 -5.14
CA MET A 394 -20.71 52.24 -4.02
C MET A 394 -19.56 53.22 -4.30
N GLY A 395 -18.95 53.19 -5.49
CA GLY A 395 -18.00 54.19 -5.99
C GLY A 395 -18.59 54.98 -7.14
#